data_AF-A0AAN9Q429-F1
#
_entry.id   AF-A0AAN9Q429-F1
#
_cell.length_a   1.000
_cell.length_b   1.000
_cell.length_c   1.000
_cell.angle_alpha   90.00
_cell.angle_beta   90.00
_cell.angle_gamma   90.00
#
_symmetry.space_group_name_H-M   'P 1'
#
loop_
_entity.id
_entity.type
_entity.pdbx_description
1 polymer ?
#
loop_
_entity_poly.entity_id
_entity_poly.type
_entity_poly.pdbx_seq_one_letter_code
_entity_poly.pdbx_strand_id
1 'polypeptide(L)'
;MAKYPQCPRPELVRGLREHTDAGDIILLLQDDKVSGLEFFKDGKWVEIPPSKKNAIFVNTCDQVEVLSNAPKLLYHFGDYLKLYGNTKFGEKGPRFESMKNMINGHKNILA
;
A
#
# COMPACT_ATOMS: atom_id res chain seq x y z
N MET A 1 7.48 7.44 -13.18
CA MET A 1 6.32 8.34 -13.39
C MET A 1 5.21 7.53 -14.03
N ALA A 2 4.00 7.58 -13.49
CA ALA A 2 2.83 6.91 -14.06
C ALA A 2 1.97 7.93 -14.81
N LYS A 3 1.33 7.52 -15.91
CA LYS A 3 0.33 8.31 -16.64
C LYS A 3 -0.87 7.40 -16.90
N TYR A 4 -2.06 7.89 -16.57
CA TYR A 4 -3.32 7.17 -16.79
C TYR A 4 -4.09 7.88 -17.92
N PRO A 5 -4.10 7.35 -19.15
CA PRO A 5 -4.77 7.99 -20.27
C PRO A 5 -6.30 7.91 -20.13
N GLN A 6 -7.00 8.73 -20.91
CA GLN A 6 -8.46 8.68 -20.99
C GLN A 6 -8.93 7.27 -21.41
N CYS A 7 -9.87 6.72 -20.64
CA CYS A 7 -10.49 5.43 -20.90
C CYS A 7 -11.93 5.64 -21.44
N PRO A 8 -12.30 5.09 -22.61
CA PRO A 8 -13.67 5.18 -23.11
C PRO A 8 -14.72 4.42 -22.29
N ARG A 9 -14.28 3.45 -21.47
CA ARG A 9 -15.13 2.58 -20.63
C ARG A 9 -14.54 2.46 -19.21
N PRO A 10 -14.52 3.55 -18.42
CA PRO A 10 -13.90 3.57 -17.09
C PRO A 10 -14.58 2.66 -16.07
N GLU A 11 -15.82 2.24 -16.32
CA GLU A 11 -16.58 1.29 -15.51
C GLU A 11 -16.05 -0.15 -15.59
N LEU A 12 -15.30 -0.49 -16.64
CA LEU A 12 -14.79 -1.84 -16.86
C LEU A 12 -13.36 -2.04 -16.36
N VAL A 13 -12.58 -0.96 -16.21
CA VAL A 13 -11.15 -1.04 -15.91
C VAL A 13 -10.74 0.11 -14.98
N ARG A 14 -10.01 -0.23 -13.92
CA ARG A 14 -9.34 0.74 -13.03
C ARG A 14 -7.97 1.11 -13.61
N GLY A 15 -7.56 2.38 -13.47
CA GLY A 15 -6.19 2.79 -13.81
C GLY A 15 -5.13 2.03 -12.99
N LEU A 16 -5.38 1.86 -11.69
CA LEU A 16 -4.64 0.99 -10.79
C LEU A 16 -5.62 0.35 -9.80
N ARG A 17 -5.53 -0.96 -9.60
CA ARG A 17 -6.36 -1.68 -8.62
C ARG A 17 -6.00 -1.29 -7.19
N GLU A 18 -6.95 -1.48 -6.29
CA GLU A 18 -6.82 -1.26 -4.86
C GLU A 18 -5.66 -2.07 -4.26
N HIS A 19 -4.89 -1.42 -3.38
CA HIS A 19 -3.81 -2.01 -2.62
C HIS A 19 -3.41 -1.07 -1.48
N THR A 20 -2.61 -1.57 -0.54
CA THR A 20 -1.82 -0.74 0.37
C THR A 20 -0.37 -0.75 -0.07
N ASP A 21 0.37 0.31 0.28
CA ASP A 21 1.78 0.42 -0.07
C ASP A 21 2.65 -0.35 0.92
N ALA A 22 3.67 -1.05 0.40
CA ALA A 22 4.52 -1.91 1.23
C ALA A 22 5.51 -1.16 2.13
N GLY A 23 5.91 0.07 1.77
CA GLY A 23 7.02 0.81 2.35
C GLY A 23 6.69 1.51 3.68
N ASP A 24 7.27 2.69 3.89
CA ASP A 24 7.04 3.54 5.06
C ASP A 24 6.10 4.72 4.75
N ILE A 25 6.55 5.64 3.90
CA ILE A 25 5.83 6.87 3.53
C ILE A 25 5.91 7.04 2.01
N ILE A 26 4.79 7.40 1.38
CA ILE A 26 4.74 7.89 0.01
C ILE A 26 4.46 9.38 0.02
N LEU A 27 5.22 10.10 -0.80
CA LEU A 27 5.01 11.51 -1.13
C LEU A 27 4.59 11.57 -2.59
N LEU A 28 3.33 11.94 -2.84
CA LEU A 28 2.75 11.97 -4.18
C LEU A 28 2.45 13.40 -4.60
N LEU A 29 3.06 13.80 -5.71
CA LEU A 29 2.62 14.93 -6.52
C LEU A 29 1.76 14.37 -7.66
N GLN A 30 0.43 14.51 -7.56
CA GLN A 30 -0.48 14.09 -8.61
C GLN A 30 -0.72 15.23 -9.62
N ASP A 31 -1.51 14.95 -10.66
CA ASP A 31 -1.95 15.97 -11.61
C ASP A 31 -2.70 17.10 -10.88
N ASP A 32 -2.51 18.34 -11.33
CA ASP A 32 -3.10 19.53 -10.68
C ASP A 32 -4.52 19.84 -11.16
N LYS A 33 -5.00 19.12 -12.19
CA LYS A 33 -6.29 19.33 -12.85
C LYS A 33 -7.15 18.08 -12.91
N VAL A 34 -6.56 16.93 -13.17
CA VAL A 34 -7.28 15.67 -13.41
C VAL A 34 -7.27 14.83 -12.12
N SER A 35 -8.45 14.48 -11.62
CA SER A 35 -8.58 13.58 -10.47
C SER A 35 -8.52 12.10 -10.87
N GLY A 36 -8.48 11.21 -9.87
CA GLY A 36 -8.48 9.77 -10.09
C GLY A 36 -7.91 8.95 -8.95
N LEU A 37 -7.19 9.59 -8.02
CA LEU A 37 -6.76 8.94 -6.78
C LEU A 37 -7.91 8.91 -5.78
N GLU A 38 -8.16 7.74 -5.22
CA GLU A 38 -9.16 7.51 -4.18
C GLU A 38 -8.54 6.70 -3.04
N PHE A 39 -9.02 6.89 -1.82
CA PHE A 39 -8.72 6.03 -0.68
C PHE A 39 -10.01 5.46 -0.08
N PHE A 40 -9.93 4.26 0.46
CA PHE A 40 -11.07 3.61 1.09
C PHE A 40 -11.11 3.92 2.59
N LYS A 41 -12.22 4.48 3.06
CA LYS A 41 -12.43 4.82 4.48
C LYS A 41 -13.90 4.66 4.84
N ASP A 42 -14.17 4.01 5.98
CA ASP A 42 -15.53 3.85 6.52
C ASP A 42 -16.53 3.25 5.52
N GLY A 43 -16.10 2.25 4.75
CA GLY A 43 -16.95 1.54 3.78
C GLY A 43 -17.16 2.27 2.45
N LYS A 44 -16.50 3.40 2.22
CA LYS A 44 -16.65 4.21 1.00
C LYS A 44 -15.30 4.62 0.40
N TRP A 45 -15.30 4.79 -0.91
CA TRP A 45 -14.21 5.45 -1.62
C TRP A 45 -14.32 6.96 -1.45
N VAL A 46 -13.19 7.60 -1.15
CA VAL A 46 -13.07 9.05 -0.95
C VAL A 46 -12.00 9.56 -1.90
N GLU A 47 -12.37 10.52 -2.74
CA GLU A 47 -11.46 11.15 -3.70
C GLU A 47 -10.39 12.00 -3.00
N ILE A 48 -9.15 11.95 -3.49
CA ILE A 48 -8.10 12.90 -3.13
C ILE A 48 -8.10 14.05 -4.16
N PRO A 49 -8.33 15.30 -3.74
CA PRO A 49 -8.35 16.44 -4.65
C PRO A 49 -7.03 16.59 -5.43
N PRO A 50 -7.08 16.98 -6.72
CA PRO A 50 -5.88 17.28 -7.51
C PRO A 50 -4.89 18.20 -6.79
N SER A 51 -3.60 18.08 -7.11
CA SER A 51 -2.48 18.77 -6.45
C SER A 51 -2.37 20.26 -6.80
N LYS A 52 -3.47 21.02 -6.65
CA LYS A 52 -3.50 22.46 -6.86
C LYS A 52 -2.46 23.14 -5.96
N LYS A 53 -1.76 24.14 -6.52
CA LYS A 53 -0.69 24.89 -5.83
C LYS A 53 0.46 23.98 -5.32
N ASN A 54 0.78 22.92 -6.05
CA ASN A 54 1.85 21.97 -5.72
C ASN A 54 1.64 21.26 -4.37
N ALA A 55 0.38 21.03 -3.98
CA ALA A 55 0.09 20.26 -2.78
C ALA A 55 0.60 18.81 -2.93
N ILE A 56 1.28 18.32 -1.89
CA ILE A 56 1.77 16.93 -1.83
C ILE A 56 0.78 16.11 -1.01
N PHE A 57 0.30 15.02 -1.59
CA PHE A 57 -0.41 14.00 -0.85
C PHE A 57 0.59 13.09 -0.13
N VAL A 58 0.35 12.84 1.15
CA VAL A 58 1.20 11.99 1.99
C VAL A 58 0.38 10.82 2.48
N ASN A 59 0.84 9.59 2.22
CA ASN A 59 0.26 8.40 2.83
C ASN A 59 1.31 7.59 3.58
N THR A 60 0.88 7.04 4.72
CA THR A 60 1.63 6.02 5.45
C THR A 60 1.36 4.65 4.84
N CYS A 61 2.32 3.76 5.02
CA CYS A 61 2.37 2.46 4.38
C CYS A 61 2.44 1.33 5.42
N ASP A 62 2.48 0.09 4.94
CA ASP A 62 2.41 -1.12 5.75
C ASP A 62 3.53 -1.18 6.83
N GLN A 63 4.75 -0.68 6.59
CA GLN A 63 5.80 -0.70 7.61
C GLN A 63 5.54 0.28 8.77
N VAL A 64 4.93 1.45 8.51
CA VAL A 64 4.57 2.38 9.60
C VAL A 64 3.55 1.73 10.54
N GLU A 65 2.63 0.92 10.02
CA GLU A 65 1.68 0.17 10.84
C GLU A 65 2.38 -0.88 11.71
N VAL A 66 3.37 -1.60 11.17
CA VAL A 66 4.18 -2.56 11.92
C VAL A 66 4.97 -1.86 13.03
N LEU A 67 5.64 -0.76 12.71
CA LEU A 67 6.43 0.01 13.68
C LEU A 67 5.56 0.62 14.78
N SER A 68 4.33 1.03 14.46
CA SER A 68 3.42 1.68 15.40
C SER A 68 2.66 0.71 16.30
N ASN A 69 2.26 -0.46 15.78
CA ASN A 69 1.34 -1.37 16.48
C ASN A 69 1.96 -2.73 16.83
N ALA A 70 3.03 -3.13 16.16
CA ALA A 70 3.65 -4.45 16.32
C ALA A 70 5.19 -4.38 16.31
N PRO A 71 5.84 -3.56 17.16
CA PRO A 71 7.29 -3.34 17.12
C PRO A 71 8.12 -4.62 17.39
N LYS A 72 7.50 -5.68 17.92
CA LYS A 72 8.13 -6.99 18.13
C LYS A 72 8.17 -7.86 16.87
N LEU A 73 7.41 -7.50 15.84
CA LEU A 73 7.35 -8.20 14.56
C LEU A 73 8.48 -7.71 13.65
N LEU A 74 9.72 -7.96 14.07
CA LEU A 74 10.92 -7.57 13.34
C LEU A 74 11.26 -8.68 12.33
N TYR A 75 10.95 -8.42 11.07
CA TYR A 75 11.39 -9.21 9.93
C TYR A 75 12.33 -8.38 9.05
N HIS A 76 13.07 -9.05 8.15
CA HIS A 76 13.79 -8.33 7.11
C HIS A 76 12.82 -7.80 6.05
N PHE A 77 12.84 -6.49 5.79
CA PHE A 77 11.94 -5.84 4.83
C PHE A 77 12.00 -6.48 3.42
N GLY A 78 13.17 -6.99 3.03
CA GLY A 78 13.33 -7.73 1.77
C GLY A 78 12.44 -8.97 1.66
N ASP A 79 12.15 -9.66 2.76
CA ASP A 79 11.24 -10.82 2.77
C ASP A 79 9.78 -10.38 2.64
N TYR A 80 9.43 -9.24 3.25
CA TYR A 80 8.12 -8.62 3.04
C TYR A 80 7.90 -8.23 1.59
N LEU A 81 8.91 -7.66 0.91
CA LEU A 81 8.81 -7.29 -0.50
C LEU A 81 8.61 -8.50 -1.42
N LYS A 82 9.26 -9.63 -1.14
CA LYS A 82 9.05 -10.88 -1.90
C LYS A 82 7.61 -11.37 -1.78
N LEU A 83 7.06 -11.34 -0.56
CA LEU A 83 5.67 -11.70 -0.32
C LEU A 83 4.71 -10.71 -1.02
N TYR A 84 4.92 -9.42 -0.77
CA TYR A 84 4.12 -8.33 -1.34
C TYR A 84 4.04 -8.37 -2.86
N GLY A 85 5.14 -8.70 -3.56
CA GLY A 85 5.16 -8.79 -5.03
C GLY A 85 4.10 -9.73 -5.60
N ASN A 86 3.74 -10.79 -4.87
CA ASN A 86 2.73 -11.76 -5.30
C ASN A 86 1.33 -11.48 -4.74
N THR A 87 1.23 -10.63 -3.71
CA THR A 87 -0.03 -10.41 -2.97
C THR A 87 -0.48 -8.96 -2.97
N LYS A 88 0.17 -8.08 -3.74
CA LYS A 88 -0.05 -6.62 -3.75
C LYS A 88 -1.53 -6.22 -3.78
N PHE A 89 -2.30 -6.87 -4.64
CA PHE A 89 -3.71 -6.58 -4.88
C PHE A 89 -4.67 -7.49 -4.08
N GLY A 90 -4.15 -8.24 -3.10
CA GLY A 90 -4.93 -9.03 -2.17
C GLY A 90 -5.01 -8.37 -0.79
N GLU A 91 -5.76 -9.02 0.10
CA GLU A 91 -5.92 -8.59 1.49
C GLU A 91 -4.57 -8.36 2.19
N LYS A 92 -4.50 -7.27 2.97
CA LYS A 92 -3.28 -6.89 3.70
C LYS A 92 -2.98 -7.82 4.87
N GLY A 93 -4.00 -8.14 5.68
CA GLY A 93 -3.84 -8.92 6.92
C GLY A 93 -3.01 -10.22 6.77
N PRO A 94 -3.28 -11.07 5.75
CA PRO A 94 -2.51 -12.28 5.50
C PRO A 94 -1.00 -12.07 5.31
N ARG A 95 -0.56 -10.89 4.84
CA ARG A 95 0.87 -10.59 4.70
C ARG A 95 1.56 -10.56 6.05
N PHE A 96 0.98 -9.87 7.03
CA PHE A 96 1.56 -9.76 8.37
C PHE A 96 1.56 -11.08 9.13
N GLU A 97 0.49 -11.89 9.00
CA GLU A 97 0.46 -13.23 9.58
C GLU A 97 1.52 -14.15 8.98
N SER A 98 1.75 -14.06 7.66
CA SER A 98 2.83 -14.82 7.00
C SER A 98 4.21 -14.45 7.56
N MET A 99 4.47 -13.15 7.77
CA MET A 99 5.73 -12.70 8.37
C MET A 99 5.91 -13.18 9.81
N LYS A 100 4.83 -13.16 10.60
CA LYS A 100 4.84 -13.68 11.97
C LYS A 100 5.22 -15.16 12.03
N ASN A 101 4.63 -15.96 11.13
CA ASN A 101 4.90 -17.39 11.04
C ASN A 101 6.34 -17.67 10.61
N MET A 102 6.89 -16.89 9.69
CA MET A 102 8.29 -16.99 9.27
C MET A 102 9.26 -16.74 10.43
N ILE A 103 9.02 -15.69 11.22
CA ILE A 103 9.84 -15.36 12.41
C ILE A 103 9.77 -16.50 13.44
N ASN A 104 8.57 -17.02 13.73
CA ASN A 104 8.39 -18.10 14.69
C ASN A 104 9.02 -19.41 14.22
N GLY A 105 8.96 -19.71 12.92
CA GLY A 105 9.62 -20.87 12.32
C GLY A 105 11.14 -20.81 12.48
N HIS A 106 11.77 -19.65 12.22
CA HIS A 106 13.22 -19.48 12.43
C HIS A 106 13.63 -19.66 13.89
N LYS A 107 12.82 -19.18 14.85
CA LYS A 107 13.10 -19.38 16.28
C LYS A 107 13.07 -20.85 16.70
N ASN A 108 12.15 -21.64 16.13
CA ASN A 108 12.05 -23.07 16.43
C ASN A 108 13.19 -23.91 15.85
N ILE A 109 13.89 -23.44 14.81
CA ILE A 109 15.04 -24.13 14.21
C ILE A 109 16.34 -23.84 14.99
N LEU A 110 16.40 -22.73 15.71
CA LEU A 110 17.57 -22.27 16.46
C LEU A 110 17.51 -22.61 17.97
N ALA A 111 16.52 -23.40 18.40
CA ALA A 111 16.27 -23.79 19.78
C ALA A 111 16.66 -25.26 20.06
#